data_AF-A0A5B8XS20-F1
#
_entry.id   AF-A0A5B8XS20-F1
#
_cell.length_a   1.000
_cell.length_b   1.000
_cell.length_c   1.000
_cell.angle_alpha   90.00
_cell.angle_beta   90.00
_cell.angle_gamma   90.00
#
_symmetry.space_group_name_H-M   'P 1'
#
loop_
_entity.id
_entity.type
_entity.pdbx_description
1 polymer ?
#
loop_
_entity_poly.entity_id
_entity_poly.type
_entity_poly.pdbx_seq_one_letter_code
_entity_poly.pdbx_strand_id
1 'polypeptide(L)'
;MRTLAYIKSEIERVENGERLVVCNPTNANEDLSERWETNRDAYDAFCSGIHEFHDRWARVLRKTQTEAVEELSELFGESVTHDSLNEQTRLIEDARSDGKLNVNKSGLIGLAAAVNVPVRKNTFFGSGD
;
A
#
# COMPACT_ATOMS: atom_id res chain seq x y z
N MET A 1 -14.10 -1.13 -9.19
CA MET A 1 -13.36 -1.04 -7.91
C MET A 1 -13.50 0.39 -7.41
N ARG A 2 -14.17 0.62 -6.26
CA ARG A 2 -14.29 1.96 -5.66
C ARG A 2 -12.97 2.28 -4.96
N THR A 3 -12.38 3.46 -5.23
CA THR A 3 -11.11 3.87 -4.64
C THR A 3 -11.32 4.47 -3.25
N LEU A 4 -10.28 4.52 -2.42
CA LEU A 4 -10.33 5.17 -1.10
C LEU A 4 -10.76 6.65 -1.19
N ALA A 5 -10.31 7.34 -2.24
CA ALA A 5 -10.73 8.72 -2.53
C ALA A 5 -12.23 8.83 -2.79
N TYR A 6 -12.85 7.84 -3.47
CA TYR A 6 -14.29 7.81 -3.66
C TYR A 6 -15.02 7.69 -2.31
N ILE A 7 -14.59 6.75 -1.45
CA ILE A 7 -15.22 6.57 -0.12
C ILE A 7 -15.11 7.86 0.70
N LYS A 8 -13.94 8.50 0.72
CA LYS A 8 -13.75 9.79 1.38
C LYS A 8 -14.71 10.85 0.84
N SER A 9 -14.81 10.99 -0.48
CA SER A 9 -15.72 11.97 -1.09
C SER A 9 -17.19 11.70 -0.76
N GLU A 10 -17.60 10.44 -0.62
CA GLU A 10 -18.97 10.11 -0.22
C GLU A 10 -19.23 10.45 1.26
N ILE A 11 -18.23 10.29 2.13
CA ILE A 11 -18.31 10.74 3.53
C ILE A 11 -18.45 12.27 3.59
N GLU A 12 -17.62 13.01 2.85
CA GLU A 12 -17.67 14.48 2.78
C GLU A 12 -19.01 14.97 2.19
N ARG A 13 -19.59 14.25 1.22
CA ARG A 13 -20.91 14.60 0.65
C ARG A 13 -22.07 14.41 1.62
N VAL A 14 -21.91 13.55 2.62
CA VAL A 14 -22.93 13.21 3.61
C VAL A 14 -22.91 14.17 4.81
N GLU A 15 -22.09 15.25 4.76
CA GLU A 15 -21.91 16.30 5.77
C GLU A 15 -23.19 17.00 6.29
N ASN A 16 -24.38 16.71 5.74
CA ASN A 16 -25.67 17.21 6.22
C ASN A 16 -26.31 16.39 7.36
N GLY A 17 -25.55 15.53 8.04
CA GLY A 17 -26.04 14.73 9.19
C GLY A 17 -26.72 13.42 8.80
N GLU A 18 -26.68 13.06 7.51
CA GLU A 18 -27.08 11.73 7.06
C GLU A 18 -25.95 10.71 7.34
N ARG A 19 -26.20 9.42 7.10
CA ARG A 19 -25.17 8.37 7.17
C ARG A 19 -24.87 7.86 5.77
N LEU A 20 -23.66 7.34 5.58
CA LEU A 20 -23.34 6.57 4.38
C LEU A 20 -24.19 5.29 4.34
N VAL A 21 -24.81 5.00 3.20
CA VAL A 21 -25.54 3.74 2.96
C VAL A 21 -24.64 2.77 2.21
N VAL A 22 -24.34 1.63 2.82
CA VAL A 22 -23.51 0.56 2.25
C VAL A 22 -24.38 -0.66 1.97
N CYS A 23 -24.87 -0.78 0.74
CA CYS A 23 -25.63 -1.96 0.33
C CYS A 23 -24.72 -3.17 0.07
N ASN A 24 -25.23 -4.37 0.34
CA ASN A 24 -24.56 -5.61 -0.07
C ASN A 24 -24.50 -5.70 -1.61
N PRO A 25 -23.32 -5.88 -2.23
CA PRO A 25 -23.21 -6.02 -3.69
C PRO A 25 -23.99 -7.18 -4.29
N THR A 26 -24.23 -8.24 -3.50
CA THR A 26 -24.97 -9.44 -3.93
C THR A 26 -26.47 -9.31 -3.67
N ASN A 27 -26.87 -8.46 -2.73
CA ASN A 27 -28.26 -8.20 -2.38
C ASN A 27 -28.44 -6.71 -2.11
N ALA A 28 -28.80 -5.94 -3.14
CA ALA A 28 -28.89 -4.48 -3.05
C ALA A 28 -29.94 -3.97 -2.05
N ASN A 29 -30.88 -4.84 -1.60
CA ASN A 29 -31.88 -4.50 -0.60
C ASN A 29 -31.37 -4.62 0.83
N GLU A 30 -30.19 -5.22 1.04
CA GLU A 30 -29.57 -5.37 2.34
C GLU A 30 -28.61 -4.21 2.62
N ASP A 31 -28.88 -3.47 3.69
CA ASP A 31 -28.05 -2.36 4.15
C ASP A 31 -27.08 -2.82 5.24
N LEU A 32 -25.80 -2.94 4.89
CA LEU A 32 -24.73 -3.33 5.81
C LEU A 32 -24.36 -2.22 6.81
N SER A 33 -24.91 -1.03 6.64
CA SER A 33 -24.65 0.15 7.46
C SER A 33 -25.82 0.56 8.37
N GLU A 34 -26.89 -0.23 8.42
CA GLU A 34 -28.08 0.02 9.25
C GLU A 34 -27.75 0.27 10.74
N ARG A 35 -26.70 -0.38 11.27
CA ARG A 35 -26.28 -0.22 12.67
C ARG A 35 -25.81 1.19 13.03
N TRP A 36 -25.38 1.97 12.04
CA TRP A 36 -24.94 3.36 12.23
C TRP A 36 -26.08 4.33 12.52
N GLU A 37 -27.34 3.94 12.30
CA GLU A 37 -28.51 4.74 12.71
C GLU A 37 -28.65 4.79 14.23
N THR A 38 -28.44 3.65 14.88
CA THR A 38 -28.61 3.51 16.33
C THR A 38 -27.32 3.69 17.11
N ASN A 39 -26.17 3.67 16.43
CA ASN A 39 -24.85 3.83 17.04
C ASN A 39 -24.04 4.86 16.26
N ARG A 40 -24.27 6.14 16.59
CA ARG A 40 -23.62 7.27 15.94
C ARG A 40 -22.11 7.31 16.23
N ASP A 41 -21.70 6.98 17.46
CA ASP A 41 -20.28 6.96 17.84
C ASP A 41 -19.47 6.00 16.95
N ALA A 42 -20.02 4.83 16.62
CA ALA A 42 -19.38 3.89 15.71
C ALA A 42 -19.27 4.43 14.27
N TYR A 43 -20.25 5.21 13.82
CA TYR A 43 -20.20 5.86 12.51
C TYR A 43 -19.15 6.98 12.47
N ASP A 44 -19.12 7.81 13.50
CA ASP A 44 -18.17 8.93 13.60
C ASP A 44 -16.73 8.40 13.73
N ALA A 45 -16.52 7.31 14.48
CA ALA A 45 -15.25 6.59 14.55
C ALA A 45 -14.83 6.00 13.19
N PHE A 46 -15.77 5.41 12.44
CA PHE A 46 -15.52 4.94 11.08
C PHE A 46 -15.10 6.08 10.15
N CYS A 47 -15.85 7.20 10.14
CA CYS A 47 -15.54 8.35 9.30
C CYS A 47 -14.16 8.93 9.63
N SER A 48 -13.86 9.09 10.92
CA SER A 48 -12.55 9.54 11.41
C SER A 48 -11.43 8.59 10.96
N GLY A 49 -11.65 7.28 11.09
CA GLY A 49 -10.71 6.25 10.65
C GLY A 49 -10.44 6.29 9.13
N ILE A 50 -11.46 6.50 8.30
CA ILE A 50 -11.29 6.62 6.84
C ILE A 50 -10.49 7.89 6.48
N HIS A 51 -10.74 9.02 7.15
CA HIS A 51 -9.96 10.24 6.94
C HIS A 51 -8.50 10.06 7.32
N GLU A 52 -8.24 9.51 8.51
CA GLU A 52 -6.87 9.23 8.95
C GLU A 52 -6.16 8.25 8.00
N PHE A 53 -6.84 7.17 7.62
CA PHE A 53 -6.31 6.17 6.71
C PHE A 53 -5.96 6.78 5.35
N HIS A 54 -6.85 7.60 4.78
CA HIS A 54 -6.59 8.31 3.53
C HIS A 54 -5.32 9.16 3.61
N ASP A 55 -5.15 9.92 4.68
CA ASP A 55 -4.04 10.85 4.81
C ASP A 55 -2.71 10.13 5.05
N ARG A 56 -2.72 9.08 5.88
CA ARG A 56 -1.58 8.17 6.10
C ARG A 56 -1.18 7.47 4.81
N TRP A 57 -2.15 6.92 4.08
CA TRP A 57 -1.91 6.26 2.80
C TRP A 57 -1.31 7.23 1.76
N ALA A 58 -1.83 8.46 1.69
CA ALA A 58 -1.27 9.48 0.81
C ALA A 58 0.18 9.86 1.17
N ARG A 59 0.58 9.80 2.45
CA ARG A 59 1.97 10.00 2.87
C ARG A 59 2.86 8.84 2.47
N VAL A 60 2.41 7.60 2.69
CA VAL A 60 3.12 6.38 2.25
C VAL A 60 3.43 6.44 0.76
N LEU A 61 2.47 6.82 -0.07
CA LEU A 61 2.66 6.92 -1.53
C LEU A 61 3.69 7.98 -1.97
N ARG A 62 4.04 8.93 -1.10
CA ARG A 62 5.06 9.96 -1.37
C ARG A 62 6.45 9.60 -0.85
N LYS A 63 6.58 8.51 -0.09
CA LYS A 63 7.83 8.06 0.53
C LYS A 63 8.52 7.01 -0.33
N THR A 64 9.83 6.87 -0.18
CA THR A 64 10.53 5.68 -0.68
C THR A 64 10.14 4.46 0.15
N GLN A 65 10.39 3.26 -0.37
CA GLN A 65 10.02 2.01 0.30
C GLN A 65 10.60 1.90 1.72
N THR A 66 11.85 2.32 1.91
CA THR A 66 12.53 2.27 3.21
C THR A 66 11.93 3.27 4.21
N GLU A 67 11.52 4.45 3.74
CA GLU A 67 10.90 5.49 4.57
C GLU A 67 9.44 5.15 4.94
N ALA A 68 8.79 4.31 4.14
CA ALA A 68 7.40 3.91 4.32
C ALA A 68 7.21 2.73 5.29
N VAL A 69 8.26 1.97 5.63
CA VAL A 69 8.14 0.72 6.41
C VAL A 69 7.43 0.92 7.74
N GLU A 70 7.83 1.93 8.52
CA GLU A 70 7.22 2.20 9.82
C GLU A 70 5.72 2.52 9.68
N GLU A 71 5.36 3.42 8.76
CA GLU A 71 3.97 3.83 8.55
C GLU A 71 3.11 2.68 7.96
N LEU A 72 3.71 1.80 7.15
CA LEU A 72 3.05 0.56 6.68
C LEU A 72 2.84 -0.44 7.83
N SER A 73 3.84 -0.62 8.70
CA SER A 73 3.74 -1.51 9.87
C SER A 73 2.66 -1.05 10.83
N GLU A 74 2.51 0.25 11.05
CA GLU A 74 1.44 0.77 11.88
C GLU A 74 0.04 0.65 11.23
N LEU A 75 -0.05 0.70 9.89
CA LEU A 75 -1.32 0.61 9.16
C LEU A 75 -1.82 -0.84 9.02
N PHE A 76 -0.91 -1.78 8.74
CA PHE A 76 -1.25 -3.16 8.35
C PHE A 76 -0.70 -4.22 9.31
N GLY A 77 0.07 -3.82 10.31
CA GLY A 77 0.78 -4.71 11.21
C GLY A 77 2.21 -5.01 10.73
N GLU A 78 3.07 -5.27 11.71
CA GLU A 78 4.49 -5.51 11.50
C GLU A 78 4.76 -6.79 10.70
N SER A 79 4.04 -7.88 11.00
CA SER A 79 4.22 -9.17 10.31
C SER A 79 3.90 -9.09 8.82
N VAL A 80 2.74 -8.53 8.47
CA VAL A 80 2.30 -8.38 7.08
C VAL A 80 3.28 -7.51 6.28
N THR A 81 3.75 -6.43 6.91
CA THR A 81 4.71 -5.51 6.29
C THR A 81 6.05 -6.18 6.06
N HIS A 82 6.57 -6.87 7.07
CA HIS A 82 7.85 -7.58 6.99
C HIS A 82 7.82 -8.74 5.99
N ASP A 83 6.74 -9.54 5.99
CA ASP A 83 6.57 -10.65 5.05
C ASP A 83 6.54 -10.14 3.60
N SER A 84 5.83 -9.04 3.35
CA SER A 84 5.77 -8.41 2.02
C SER A 84 7.12 -7.86 1.57
N LEU A 85 7.90 -7.27 2.48
CA LEU A 85 9.26 -6.77 2.20
C LEU A 85 10.24 -7.91 1.94
N ASN A 86 10.14 -9.01 2.69
CA ASN A 86 10.96 -10.19 2.48
C ASN A 86 10.66 -10.83 1.12
N GLU A 87 9.39 -10.89 0.74
CA GLU A 87 9.00 -11.42 -0.56
C GLU A 87 9.53 -10.55 -1.71
N GLN A 88 9.43 -9.22 -1.60
CA GLN A 88 10.05 -8.33 -2.58
C GLN A 88 11.57 -8.51 -2.65
N THR A 89 12.23 -8.67 -1.50
CA THR A 89 13.67 -8.92 -1.44
C THR A 89 14.02 -10.22 -2.16
N ARG A 90 13.27 -11.30 -1.93
CA ARG A 90 13.44 -12.58 -2.65
C ARG A 90 13.25 -12.42 -4.14
N LEU A 91 12.19 -11.74 -4.59
CA LEU A 91 11.95 -11.49 -6.02
C LEU A 91 13.13 -10.73 -6.67
N ILE A 92 13.73 -9.77 -5.97
CA ILE A 92 14.91 -9.04 -6.46
C ILE A 92 16.14 -9.95 -6.50
N GLU A 93 16.38 -10.77 -5.46
CA GLU A 93 17.51 -11.71 -5.44
C GLU A 93 17.37 -12.82 -6.49
N ASP A 94 16.17 -13.33 -6.69
CA ASP A 94 15.85 -14.31 -7.73
C ASP A 94 16.09 -13.70 -9.10
N ALA A 95 15.58 -12.49 -9.36
CA ALA A 95 15.86 -11.77 -10.61
C ALA A 95 17.35 -11.48 -10.81
N ARG A 96 18.10 -11.19 -9.74
CA ARG A 96 19.56 -11.00 -9.81
C ARG A 96 20.27 -12.30 -10.13
N SER A 97 19.91 -13.40 -9.48
CA SER A 97 20.53 -14.71 -9.67
C SER A 97 20.24 -15.28 -11.07
N ASP A 98 19.05 -15.00 -11.61
CA ASP A 98 18.63 -15.33 -12.97
C ASP A 98 19.23 -14.40 -14.05
N GLY A 99 20.01 -13.38 -13.67
CA GLY A 99 20.56 -12.39 -14.60
C GLY A 99 19.52 -11.50 -15.27
N LYS A 100 18.31 -11.42 -14.70
CA LYS A 100 17.19 -10.59 -15.17
C LYS A 100 17.18 -9.19 -14.54
N LEU A 101 17.99 -8.95 -13.51
CA LEU A 101 18.19 -7.64 -12.91
C LEU A 101 19.17 -6.82 -13.77
N ASN A 102 18.68 -5.75 -14.38
CA ASN A 102 19.40 -4.99 -15.40
C ASN A 102 19.63 -3.53 -14.98
N VAL A 103 20.71 -2.92 -15.46
CA VAL A 103 20.98 -1.47 -15.32
C VAL A 103 20.79 -0.79 -16.66
N ASN A 104 19.93 0.22 -16.70
CA ASN A 104 19.73 1.00 -17.91
C ASN A 104 20.88 1.97 -18.22
N LYS A 105 20.95 2.48 -19.45
CA LYS A 105 22.01 3.41 -19.89
C LYS A 105 22.13 4.67 -19.02
N SER A 106 21.07 5.03 -18.30
CA SER A 106 21.00 6.13 -17.33
C SER A 106 21.36 5.72 -15.90
N GLY A 107 21.81 4.48 -15.68
CA GLY A 107 22.21 3.95 -14.37
C GLY A 107 21.05 3.46 -13.49
N LEU A 108 19.81 3.43 -14.01
CA LEU A 108 18.64 2.98 -13.25
C LEU A 108 18.56 1.45 -13.23
N ILE A 109 18.42 0.87 -12.05
CA ILE A 109 18.26 -0.58 -11.86
C ILE A 109 16.77 -0.95 -12.05
N GLY A 110 16.49 -1.98 -12.84
CA GLY A 110 15.13 -2.45 -13.05
C GLY A 110 15.04 -3.89 -13.56
N LEU A 111 13.82 -4.44 -13.53
CA LEU A 111 13.49 -5.83 -13.92
C LEU A 111 13.15 -5.98 -15.41
N ALA A 112 13.28 -4.92 -16.21
CA ALA A 112 12.84 -4.91 -17.60
C ALA A 112 13.91 -5.46 -18.57
N ALA A 113 13.50 -6.34 -19.48
CA ALA A 113 14.32 -7.03 -20.50
C ALA A 113 14.79 -6.14 -21.68
N ALA A 114 14.72 -4.81 -21.56
CA ALA A 114 15.05 -3.90 -22.66
C ALA A 114 16.55 -3.56 -22.64
N VAL A 115 17.34 -4.27 -23.46
CA VAL A 115 18.70 -3.92 -23.93
C VAL A 115 19.61 -3.31 -22.85
N ASN A 116 19.87 -4.02 -21.76
CA ASN A 116 20.61 -3.47 -20.62
C ASN A 116 21.56 -4.48 -19.99
N VAL A 117 22.66 -3.97 -19.44
CA VAL A 117 23.75 -4.77 -18.87
C VAL A 117 23.27 -5.40 -17.56
N PRO A 118 23.38 -6.74 -17.38
CA PRO A 118 23.01 -7.38 -16.13
C PRO A 118 23.88 -6.89 -14.98
N VAL A 119 23.28 -6.72 -13.80
CA VAL A 119 24.01 -6.32 -12.58
C VAL A 119 25.00 -7.42 -12.20
N ARG A 120 26.29 -7.10 -12.16
CA ARG A 120 27.33 -8.05 -11.73
C ARG A 120 27.22 -8.29 -10.22
N LYS A 121 27.44 -9.54 -9.80
CA LYS A 121 27.60 -9.88 -8.38
C LYS A 121 28.77 -9.10 -7.79
N ASN A 122 28.59 -8.54 -6.60
CA ASN A 122 29.62 -7.79 -5.90
C ASN A 122 30.69 -8.79 -5.40
N THR A 123 31.94 -8.67 -5.88
CA THR A 123 33.06 -9.57 -5.51
C THR A 123 34.07 -8.90 -4.59
N PHE A 124 33.67 -7.85 -3.86
CA PHE A 124 34.55 -7.15 -2.92
C PHE A 124 34.79 -8.00 -1.67
N PHE A 125 35.69 -8.97 -1.78
CA PHE A 125 36.40 -9.53 -0.63
C PHE A 125 37.61 -8.63 -0.43
N GLY A 126 37.56 -7.75 0.58
CA GLY A 126 38.76 -7.07 1.03
C GLY A 126 39.75 -8.14 1.48
N SER A 127 40.83 -8.33 0.74
CA SER A 127 42.02 -8.99 1.29
C SER A 127 42.49 -8.06 2.41
N GLY A 128 42.29 -8.49 3.65
CA GLY A 128 42.87 -7.80 4.80
C GLY A 128 44.39 -7.88 4.67
N ASP A 129 45.00 -6.73 4.42
CA ASP A 129 46.40 -6.46 4.78
C ASP A 129 46.44 -5.98 6.23
#